data_AF-A0A9W7LEV2-F1
#
_entry.id   AF-A0A9W7LEV2-F1
#
_cell.length_a   1.000
_cell.length_b   1.000
_cell.length_c   1.000
_cell.angle_alpha   90.00
_cell.angle_beta   90.00
_cell.angle_gamma   90.00
#
_symmetry.space_group_name_H-M   'P 1'
#
loop_
_entity.id
_entity.type
_entity.pdbx_description
1 polymer ?
#
loop_
_entity_poly.entity_id
_entity_poly.type
_entity_poly.pdbx_seq_one_letter_code
_entity_poly.pdbx_strand_id
1 'polypeptide(L)'
;MLVVEVLEGRDLKARGSSTYVECSIQGLGRALAKPQRSRSVREVDSSTFEDAEFTFDPLTERDARDGGDLIIKIMDDRDRVVGETTVSLEKLAGGVNRKTLRLDSAGAVVRINARF
;
A
#
# COMPACT_ATOMS: atom_id res chain seq x y z
N MET A 1 -6.36 14.32 5.83
CA MET A 1 -5.48 13.95 4.70
C MET A 1 -5.01 12.56 4.99
N LEU A 2 -5.26 11.57 4.14
CA LEU A 2 -4.81 10.21 4.42
C LEU A 2 -3.31 10.08 4.15
N VAL A 3 -2.55 9.67 5.16
CA VAL A 3 -1.16 9.24 5.04
C VAL A 3 -1.09 7.75 5.31
N VAL A 4 -0.44 7.01 4.41
CA VAL A 4 -0.20 5.57 4.51
C VAL A 4 1.30 5.31 4.51
N GLU A 5 1.80 4.71 5.56
CA GLU A 5 3.18 4.25 5.70
C GLU A 5 3.21 2.73 5.53
N VAL A 6 4.01 2.24 4.59
CA VAL A 6 4.30 0.82 4.45
C VAL A 6 5.61 0.56 5.19
N LEU A 7 5.48 -0.11 6.34
CA LEU A 7 6.56 -0.32 7.30
C LEU A 7 7.45 -1.50 6.93
N GLU A 8 6.83 -2.56 6.40
CA GLU A 8 7.55 -3.77 5.97
C GLU A 8 6.72 -4.58 4.98
N GLY A 9 7.42 -5.22 4.04
CA GLY A 9 6.97 -6.43 3.35
C GLY A 9 7.69 -7.65 3.94
N ARG A 10 7.13 -8.85 3.83
CA ARG A 10 7.83 -10.12 4.13
C ARG A 10 7.44 -11.19 3.12
N ASP A 11 8.33 -12.15 2.90
CA ASP A 11 8.12 -13.31 2.01
C ASP A 11 7.80 -12.96 0.55
N LEU A 12 8.34 -11.84 0.07
CA LEU A 12 8.18 -11.38 -1.30
C LEU A 12 9.02 -12.25 -2.24
N LYS A 13 8.38 -13.18 -2.95
CA LYS A 13 9.07 -14.10 -3.88
C LYS A 13 9.39 -13.45 -5.23
N ALA A 14 10.04 -12.29 -5.24
CA ALA A 14 10.46 -11.60 -6.45
C ALA A 14 11.90 -11.99 -6.84
N ARG A 15 12.14 -13.28 -7.10
CA ARG A 15 13.47 -13.89 -7.32
C ARG A 15 14.42 -12.98 -8.13
N GLY A 16 15.32 -12.27 -7.44
CA GLY A 16 16.41 -11.50 -8.06
C GLY A 16 15.98 -10.24 -8.83
N SER A 17 14.73 -9.80 -8.70
CA SER A 17 14.23 -8.56 -9.28
C SER A 17 14.19 -7.46 -8.22
N SER A 18 14.43 -6.22 -8.62
CA SER A 18 14.11 -5.09 -7.74
C SER A 18 12.58 -4.98 -7.63
N THR A 19 12.07 -4.57 -6.48
CA THR A 19 10.63 -4.42 -6.28
C THR A 19 10.29 -3.05 -5.69
N TYR A 20 9.07 -2.59 -5.91
CA TYR A 20 8.56 -1.34 -5.35
C TYR A 20 7.10 -1.48 -4.93
N VAL A 21 6.63 -0.57 -4.10
CA VAL A 21 5.23 -0.53 -3.65
C VAL A 21 4.49 0.53 -4.45
N GLU A 22 3.31 0.20 -4.95
CA GLU A 22 2.35 1.13 -5.53
C GLU A 22 1.10 1.18 -4.66
N CYS A 23 0.71 2.38 -4.22
CA CYS A 23 -0.50 2.62 -3.46
C CYS A 23 -1.47 3.48 -4.28
N SER A 24 -2.73 3.08 -4.32
CA SER A 24 -3.79 3.82 -5.01
C SER A 24 -5.11 3.74 -4.25
N ILE A 25 -6.02 4.66 -4.56
CA ILE A 25 -7.36 4.68 -3.98
C ILE A 25 -8.36 4.45 -5.12
N GLN A 26 -9.37 3.62 -4.88
CA GLN A 26 -10.46 3.38 -5.81
C GLN A 26 -11.82 3.46 -5.11
N GLY A 27 -12.90 3.48 -5.90
CA GLY A 27 -14.27 3.39 -5.37
C GLY A 27 -14.81 4.67 -4.72
N LEU A 28 -14.09 5.80 -4.76
CA LEU A 28 -14.65 7.10 -4.38
C LEU A 28 -15.32 7.75 -5.59
N GLY A 29 -16.48 8.39 -5.39
CA GLY A 29 -17.27 9.06 -6.44
C GLY A 29 -16.64 10.32 -7.04
N ARG A 30 -15.32 10.51 -6.92
CA ARG A 30 -14.57 11.66 -7.46
C ARG A 30 -13.23 11.21 -8.04
N ALA A 31 -12.67 12.02 -8.92
CA ALA A 31 -11.30 11.80 -9.41
C ALA A 31 -10.32 11.89 -8.24
N LEU A 32 -9.47 10.86 -8.08
CA LEU A 32 -8.50 10.78 -7.00
C LEU A 32 -7.08 11.00 -7.51
N ALA A 33 -6.17 11.19 -6.56
CA ALA A 33 -4.74 11.24 -6.81
C ALA A 33 -4.31 10.02 -7.64
N LYS A 34 -3.38 10.25 -8.58
CA LYS A 34 -2.74 9.17 -9.35
C LYS A 34 -2.10 8.14 -8.39
N PRO A 35 -1.93 6.88 -8.81
CA PRO A 35 -1.17 5.91 -8.05
C PRO A 35 0.19 6.48 -7.64
N GLN A 36 0.56 6.29 -6.38
CA GLN A 36 1.83 6.74 -5.83
C GLN A 36 2.77 5.55 -5.69
N ARG A 37 4.07 5.76 -5.91
CA ARG A 37 5.07 4.69 -5.96
C ARG A 37 6.21 4.98 -4.99
N SER A 38 6.66 3.97 -4.28
CA SER A 38 7.89 4.05 -3.49
C SER A 38 9.12 4.02 -4.41
N ARG A 39 10.30 4.28 -3.83
CA ARG A 39 11.57 3.87 -4.43
C ARG A 39 11.61 2.34 -4.60
N SER A 40 12.33 1.88 -5.63
CA SER A 40 12.63 0.46 -5.79
C SER A 40 13.69 0.00 -4.79
N VAL A 41 13.50 -1.18 -4.22
CA VAL A 41 14.45 -1.83 -3.32
C VAL A 41 14.95 -3.10 -3.99
N ARG A 42 16.28 -3.27 -4.02
CA ARG A 42 16.91 -4.52 -4.45
C ARG A 42 16.87 -5.51 -3.29
N GLU A 43 16.49 -6.74 -3.58
CA GLU A 43 16.56 -7.87 -2.66
C GLU A 43 18.03 -8.13 -2.32
N VAL A 44 18.54 -7.59 -1.20
CA VAL A 44 19.95 -7.78 -0.81
C VAL A 44 20.10 -8.76 0.36
N ASP A 45 19.25 -8.77 1.38
CA ASP A 45 19.28 -9.85 2.41
C ASP A 45 18.17 -9.80 3.48
N SER A 46 17.11 -9.02 3.28
CA SER A 46 15.90 -9.12 4.07
C SER A 46 14.74 -8.65 3.22
N SER A 47 13.67 -9.42 3.19
CA SER A 47 12.48 -9.25 2.34
C SER A 47 11.63 -8.02 2.69
N THR A 48 12.25 -6.98 3.27
CA THR A 48 11.62 -5.84 3.92
C THR A 48 11.83 -4.58 3.07
N PHE A 49 10.75 -3.98 2.57
CA PHE A 49 10.80 -2.57 2.20
C PHE A 49 10.77 -1.74 3.47
N GLU A 50 11.76 -0.89 3.69
CA GLU A 50 11.78 0.02 4.84
C GLU A 50 11.13 1.36 4.47
N ASP A 51 10.07 1.68 5.22
CA ASP A 51 9.38 2.97 5.35
C ASP A 51 9.13 3.73 4.04
N ALA A 52 8.08 3.34 3.32
CA ALA A 52 7.51 4.14 2.24
C ALA A 52 6.25 4.89 2.73
N GLU A 53 6.27 6.22 2.68
CA GLU A 53 5.12 7.08 3.02
C GLU A 53 4.40 7.54 1.75
N PHE A 54 3.07 7.46 1.75
CA PHE A 54 2.17 7.85 0.67
C PHE A 54 1.12 8.82 1.20
N THR A 55 0.98 9.99 0.58
CA THR A 55 0.07 11.04 1.06
C THR A 55 -1.03 11.29 0.05
N PHE A 56 -2.28 11.02 0.41
CA PHE A 56 -3.46 11.21 -0.42
C PHE A 56 -4.22 12.47 0.02
N ASP A 57 -4.01 13.56 -0.70
CA ASP A 57 -4.69 14.85 -0.52
C ASP A 57 -5.57 15.14 -1.76
N PRO A 58 -6.83 15.61 -1.62
CA PRO A 58 -7.57 15.95 -0.41
C PRO A 58 -8.45 14.82 0.14
N LEU A 59 -7.88 13.66 0.46
CA LEU A 59 -8.66 12.57 1.07
C LEU A 59 -8.86 12.81 2.57
N THR A 60 -10.10 13.07 2.98
CA THR A 60 -10.48 13.31 4.37
C THR A 60 -11.08 12.06 5.01
N GLU A 61 -11.17 12.05 6.34
CA GLU A 61 -11.79 10.95 7.08
C GLU A 61 -13.29 10.80 6.74
N ARG A 62 -13.97 11.91 6.44
CA ARG A 62 -15.37 11.87 5.99
C ARG A 62 -15.50 11.08 4.69
N ASP A 63 -14.62 11.35 3.72
CA ASP A 63 -14.65 10.66 2.43
C ASP A 63 -14.40 9.16 2.59
N ALA A 64 -13.51 8.78 3.51
CA ALA A 64 -13.22 7.38 3.82
C ALA A 64 -14.40 6.64 4.45
N ARG A 65 -15.25 7.34 5.21
CA ARG A 65 -16.51 6.80 5.73
C ARG A 65 -17.59 6.68 4.66
N ASP A 66 -17.54 7.53 3.64
CA ASP A 66 -18.46 7.47 2.49
C ASP A 66 -18.12 6.28 1.56
N GLY A 67 -16.94 5.69 1.69
CA GLY A 67 -16.57 4.41 1.07
C GLY A 67 -15.15 4.39 0.49
N GLY A 68 -14.95 3.52 -0.51
CA GLY A 68 -13.70 3.38 -1.24
C GLY A 68 -12.69 2.42 -0.61
N ASP A 69 -11.65 2.13 -1.38
CA ASP A 69 -10.65 1.13 -1.07
C ASP A 69 -9.24 1.67 -1.29
N LEU A 70 -8.34 1.40 -0.34
CA LEU A 70 -6.91 1.51 -0.52
C LEU A 70 -6.39 0.19 -1.11
N ILE A 71 -5.73 0.30 -2.25
CA ILE A 71 -5.10 -0.83 -2.94
C ILE A 71 -3.60 -0.67 -2.80
N ILE A 72 -2.95 -1.73 -2.32
CA ILE A 72 -1.50 -1.81 -2.15
C ILE A 72 -0.99 -2.94 -3.03
N LYS A 73 -0.11 -2.60 -3.97
CA LYS A 73 0.53 -3.52 -4.89
C LYS A 73 2.03 -3.54 -4.65
N ILE A 74 2.61 -4.74 -4.67
CA ILE A 74 4.04 -4.92 -4.82
C ILE A 74 4.31 -5.23 -6.29
N MET A 75 5.16 -4.43 -6.89
CA MET A 75 5.51 -4.50 -8.30
C MET A 75 6.97 -4.91 -8.44
N ASP A 76 7.31 -5.66 -9.48
CA ASP A 76 8.70 -5.88 -9.87
C ASP A 76 9.21 -4.78 -10.82
N ASP A 77 10.50 -4.82 -11.14
CA ASP A 77 11.17 -3.90 -12.07
C ASP A 77 10.68 -3.98 -13.52
N ARG A 78 9.76 -4.89 -13.83
CA ARG A 78 9.08 -5.03 -15.12
C ARG A 78 7.61 -4.60 -15.06
N ASP A 79 7.22 -3.87 -14.01
CA ASP A 79 5.85 -3.42 -13.75
C ASP A 79 4.84 -4.57 -13.65
N ARG A 80 5.26 -5.76 -13.22
CA ARG A 80 4.36 -6.89 -12.96
C ARG A 80 3.97 -6.92 -11.49
N VAL A 81 2.70 -7.23 -11.24
CA VAL A 81 2.18 -7.41 -9.87
C VAL A 81 2.76 -8.70 -9.29
N VAL A 82 3.58 -8.55 -8.26
CA VAL A 82 4.09 -9.66 -7.42
C VAL A 82 3.04 -10.07 -6.40
N GLY A 83 2.35 -9.08 -5.81
CA GLY A 83 1.29 -9.30 -4.84
C GLY A 83 0.44 -8.06 -4.66
N GLU A 84 -0.82 -8.26 -4.29
CA GLU A 84 -1.80 -7.19 -4.10
C GLU A 84 -2.65 -7.47 -2.87
N THR A 85 -3.10 -6.40 -2.22
CA THR A 85 -4.13 -6.47 -1.18
C THR A 85 -4.97 -5.21 -1.22
N THR A 86 -6.20 -5.34 -0.74
CA THR A 86 -7.17 -4.25 -0.69
C THR A 86 -7.69 -4.08 0.74
N VAL A 87 -7.77 -2.84 1.21
CA VAL A 87 -8.37 -2.50 2.49
C VAL A 87 -9.38 -1.37 2.30
N SER A 88 -10.60 -1.58 2.78
CA SER A 88 -11.63 -0.55 2.77
C SER A 88 -11.18 0.65 3.62
N LEU A 89 -11.37 1.85 3.08
CA LEU A 89 -10.98 3.10 3.75
C LEU A 89 -11.74 3.33 5.06
N GLU A 90 -12.98 2.87 5.15
CA GLU A 90 -13.77 2.91 6.38
C GLU A 90 -13.04 2.21 7.54
N LYS A 91 -12.34 1.10 7.25
CA LYS A 91 -11.55 0.34 8.24
C LYS A 91 -10.25 1.02 8.65
N LEU A 92 -9.88 2.11 7.97
CA LEU A 92 -8.73 2.96 8.27
C LEU A 92 -9.14 4.28 8.92
N ALA A 93 -10.44 4.61 8.94
CA ALA A 93 -10.95 5.78 9.65
C ALA A 93 -10.73 5.65 11.17
N GLY A 94 -10.72 6.78 11.88
CA GLY A 94 -10.56 6.80 13.34
C GLY A 94 -9.11 6.87 13.83
N GLY A 95 -8.32 7.83 13.34
CA GLY A 95 -6.96 8.09 13.84
C GLY A 95 -5.89 7.16 13.27
N VAL A 96 -4.90 6.78 14.08
CA VAL A 96 -3.74 5.97 13.67
C VAL A 96 -4.10 4.49 13.68
N ASN A 97 -4.00 3.84 12.52
CA ASN A 97 -4.40 2.46 12.28
C ASN A 97 -3.22 1.61 11.78
N ARG A 98 -2.68 0.77 12.66
CA ARG A 98 -1.65 -0.21 12.30
C ARG A 98 -2.29 -1.54 11.89
N LYS A 99 -1.98 -2.03 10.69
CA LYS A 99 -2.51 -3.31 10.18
C LYS A 99 -1.43 -4.19 9.56
N THR A 100 -1.65 -5.49 9.61
CA THR A 100 -0.89 -6.48 8.83
C THR A 100 -1.85 -7.11 7.84
N LEU A 101 -1.54 -7.00 6.56
CA LEU A 101 -2.39 -7.40 5.45
C LEU A 101 -1.68 -8.51 4.67
N ARG A 102 -2.44 -9.52 4.25
CA ARG A 102 -1.93 -10.61 3.41
C ARG A 102 -2.06 -10.21 1.95
N LEU A 103 -1.02 -10.48 1.17
CA LEU A 103 -1.02 -10.31 -0.28
C LEU A 103 -1.57 -11.59 -0.92
N ASP A 104 -2.62 -11.44 -1.73
CA ASP A 104 -3.44 -12.56 -2.23
C ASP A 104 -2.66 -13.55 -3.10
N SER A 105 -1.63 -13.09 -3.80
CA SER A 105 -0.89 -13.85 -4.82
C SER A 105 0.53 -14.28 -4.42
N ALA A 106 1.05 -13.79 -3.29
CA ALA A 106 2.47 -13.96 -2.95
C ALA A 106 2.73 -14.86 -1.74
N GLY A 107 1.71 -15.16 -0.92
CA GLY A 107 1.95 -15.71 0.43
C GLY A 107 2.71 -14.75 1.34
N ALA A 108 2.89 -13.51 0.88
CA ALA A 108 3.57 -12.42 1.55
C ALA A 108 2.62 -11.61 2.41
N VAL A 109 3.18 -10.87 3.36
CA VAL A 109 2.43 -9.92 4.18
C VAL A 109 3.05 -8.54 4.06
N VAL A 110 2.21 -7.52 4.15
CA VAL A 110 2.61 -6.13 4.26
C VAL A 110 2.10 -5.57 5.59
N ARG A 111 2.95 -4.85 6.31
CA ARG A 111 2.53 -4.10 7.50
C ARG A 111 2.45 -2.63 7.15
N ILE A 112 1.31 -2.03 7.49
CA ILE A 112 1.05 -0.63 7.25
C ILE A 112 0.69 0.11 8.54
N ASN A 113 0.92 1.41 8.50
CA ASN A 113 0.34 2.39 9.40
C ASN A 113 -0.43 3.41 8.55
N ALA A 114 -1.69 3.71 8.91
CA ALA A 114 -2.51 4.68 8.19
C ALA A 114 -3.07 5.72 9.16
N ARG A 115 -3.09 6.99 8.77
CA ARG A 115 -3.61 8.10 9.58
C ARG A 115 -4.32 9.15 8.71
N PHE A 116 -5.37 9.75 9.24
CA PHE A 116 -6.12 10.86 8.59
C PHE A 116 -5.69 12.24 9.08
#